data_AF-A0A850A1Y4-F1
#
_entry.id   AF-A0A850A1Y4-F1
#
_cell.length_a   1.000
_cell.length_b   1.000
_cell.length_c   1.000
_cell.angle_alpha   90.00
_cell.angle_beta   90.00
_cell.angle_gamma   90.00
#
_symmetry.space_group_name_H-M   'P 1'
#
loop_
_entity.id
_entity.type
_entity.pdbx_description
1 polymer ?
#
loop_
_entity_poly.entity_id
_entity_poly.type
_entity_poly.pdbx_seq_one_letter_code
_entity_poly.pdbx_strand_id
1 'polypeptide(L)'
;MSALRLGAAVRYNAWLAVGAGLLILLVSLSLTLLAARPGAGLSGGEDDGFFSLFGGYQSPMRCRECHPQQFDAWTGTTHANASFDPIFQVYLQQAEQPGECLSCHTTGYDTTTGQFVLAGVSCEACHGPYRSAHPNQTMMIAGDETLCGACHRSTLAEWRISRHGQVGVNCIQCHEVHSQKTRAAVATNALCAGCHVDRTGDEIHAAHLAADVQCVDCHRSAPGRSDAESAVSGQAVTGHSFTVQLSLCSTCHPPPISLLDD
;
A
#
# COMPACT_ATOMS: atom_id res chain seq x y z
N MET A 1 -26.29 55.71 59.42
CA MET A 1 -27.04 54.47 59.72
C MET A 1 -27.25 53.79 58.37
N SER A 2 -26.64 52.67 57.98
CA SER A 2 -26.40 51.41 58.69
C SER A 2 -25.22 50.61 58.07
N ALA A 3 -24.79 49.60 58.81
CA ALA A 3 -23.50 48.92 58.76
C ALA A 3 -23.26 47.93 57.60
N LEU A 4 -21.96 47.68 57.35
CA LEU A 4 -21.40 46.60 56.53
C LEU A 4 -21.75 45.21 57.09
N ARG A 5 -22.02 44.25 56.19
CA ARG A 5 -22.08 42.81 56.50
C ARG A 5 -20.72 42.16 56.25
N LEU A 6 -20.15 41.49 57.25
CA LEU A 6 -18.97 40.61 57.11
C LEU A 6 -19.42 39.21 56.62
N GLY A 7 -18.72 38.68 55.62
CA GLY A 7 -18.85 37.29 55.16
C GLY A 7 -18.02 36.32 56.02
N ALA A 8 -18.57 35.12 56.25
CA ALA A 8 -17.92 34.06 57.02
C ALA A 8 -16.80 33.37 56.23
N ALA A 9 -15.63 33.21 56.85
CA ALA A 9 -14.48 32.50 56.27
C ALA A 9 -14.64 30.97 56.46
N VAL A 10 -14.63 30.22 55.36
CA VAL A 10 -14.59 28.75 55.37
C VAL A 10 -13.20 28.29 55.78
N ARG A 11 -13.10 27.51 56.86
CA ARG A 11 -11.83 26.94 57.34
C ARG A 11 -11.58 25.59 56.68
N TYR A 12 -10.54 25.52 55.86
CA TYR A 12 -10.07 24.28 55.24
C TYR A 12 -9.35 23.39 56.26
N ASN A 13 -9.79 22.14 56.42
CA ASN A 13 -9.15 21.18 57.31
C ASN A 13 -8.25 20.24 56.49
N ALA A 14 -6.94 20.51 56.52
CA ALA A 14 -5.93 19.76 55.78
C ALA A 14 -5.97 18.24 56.07
N TRP A 15 -6.42 17.84 57.26
CA TRP A 15 -6.52 16.41 57.63
C TRP A 15 -7.62 15.67 56.85
N LEU A 16 -8.69 16.35 56.44
CA LEU A 16 -9.74 15.75 55.60
C LEU A 16 -9.24 15.49 54.18
N ALA A 17 -8.40 16.39 53.65
CA ALA A 17 -7.81 16.22 52.32
C ALA A 17 -6.79 15.07 52.29
N VAL A 18 -5.96 14.95 53.33
CA VAL A 18 -5.00 13.84 53.47
C VAL A 18 -5.72 12.50 53.65
N GLY A 19 -6.79 12.47 54.46
CA GLY A 19 -7.61 11.28 54.66
C GLY A 19 -8.29 10.79 53.37
N ALA A 20 -8.84 11.71 52.57
CA ALA A 20 -9.45 11.38 51.28
C ALA A 20 -8.42 10.85 50.27
N GLY A 21 -7.21 11.43 50.24
CA GLY A 21 -6.14 10.96 49.35
C GLY A 21 -5.65 9.54 49.67
N LEU A 22 -5.50 9.21 50.96
CA LEU A 22 -5.11 7.87 51.40
C LEU A 22 -6.17 6.81 51.07
N LEU A 23 -7.45 7.14 51.21
CA LEU A 23 -8.54 6.21 50.88
C LEU A 23 -8.56 5.88 49.38
N ILE A 24 -8.36 6.87 48.51
CA ILE A 24 -8.32 6.68 47.06
C ILE A 24 -7.16 5.77 46.67
N LEU A 25 -5.96 6.00 47.22
CA LEU A 25 -4.79 5.16 46.99
C LEU A 25 -5.00 3.70 47.42
N LEU A 26 -5.62 3.47 48.58
CA LEU A 26 -5.90 2.13 49.08
C LEU A 26 -6.92 1.37 48.21
N VAL A 27 -7.94 2.07 47.70
CA VAL A 27 -8.93 1.49 46.78
C VAL A 27 -8.28 1.14 45.44
N SER A 28 -7.46 2.03 44.88
CA SER A 28 -6.74 1.77 43.62
C SER A 28 -5.75 0.61 43.71
N LEU A 29 -5.04 0.49 44.85
CA LEU A 29 -4.10 -0.61 45.07
C LEU A 29 -4.81 -1.95 45.29
N SER A 30 -5.98 -1.94 45.93
CA SER A 30 -6.80 -3.15 46.12
C SER A 30 -7.39 -3.66 44.80
N LEU A 31 -7.76 -2.76 43.89
CA LEU A 31 -8.31 -3.11 42.57
C LEU A 31 -7.28 -3.76 41.64
N THR A 32 -6.01 -3.32 41.72
CA THR A 32 -4.92 -3.88 40.91
C THR A 32 -4.47 -5.26 41.40
N LEU A 33 -4.53 -5.52 42.71
CA LEU A 33 -4.21 -6.83 43.28
C LEU A 33 -5.30 -7.89 43.01
N LEU A 34 -6.57 -7.51 42.81
CA LEU A 34 -7.62 -8.44 42.39
C LEU A 34 -7.47 -8.91 40.93
N ALA A 35 -6.87 -8.08 40.06
CA ALA A 35 -6.65 -8.40 38.65
C ALA A 35 -5.42 -9.29 38.41
N ALA A 36 -4.50 -9.36 39.37
CA ALA A 36 -3.28 -10.15 39.28
C ALA A 36 -3.44 -11.53 39.94
N ARG A 37 -4.37 -12.36 39.47
CA ARG A 37 -4.37 -13.79 39.80
C ARG A 37 -3.44 -14.52 38.82
N PRO A 38 -2.42 -15.26 39.28
CA PRO A 38 -1.64 -16.13 38.41
C PRO A 38 -2.55 -17.26 37.93
N GLY A 39 -2.85 -17.26 36.62
CA GLY A 39 -3.66 -18.30 35.98
C GLY A 39 -2.98 -19.66 36.13
N ALA A 40 -3.66 -20.57 36.82
CA ALA A 40 -3.34 -21.99 36.78
C ALA A 40 -3.55 -22.51 35.35
N GLY A 41 -2.57 -23.26 34.85
CA GLY A 41 -2.59 -23.85 33.52
C GLY A 41 -3.73 -24.85 33.36
N LEU A 42 -4.34 -24.82 32.17
CA LEU A 42 -5.13 -25.91 31.62
C LEU A 42 -4.54 -26.28 30.27
N SER A 43 -4.12 -27.55 30.19
CA SER A 43 -3.79 -28.29 29.00
C SER A 43 -5.05 -28.82 28.31
N GLY A 44 -5.07 -28.81 26.98
CA GLY A 44 -5.97 -29.65 26.18
C GLY A 44 -6.72 -28.84 25.14
N GLY A 45 -6.32 -29.04 23.88
CA GLY A 45 -6.70 -28.21 22.74
C GLY A 45 -8.19 -28.22 22.42
N GLU A 46 -8.65 -27.03 22.07
CA GLU A 46 -9.81 -26.71 21.25
C GLU A 46 -9.59 -25.24 20.83
N ASP A 47 -9.20 -25.06 19.56
CA ASP A 47 -9.32 -23.81 18.80
C ASP A 47 -9.14 -22.49 19.56
N ASP A 48 -7.89 -22.18 19.91
CA ASP A 48 -7.51 -20.86 20.42
C ASP A 48 -7.62 -19.82 19.28
N GLY A 49 -8.86 -19.35 19.07
CA GLY A 49 -9.25 -18.18 18.30
C GLY A 49 -8.62 -16.92 18.86
N PHE A 50 -7.31 -16.78 18.68
CA PHE A 50 -6.58 -15.58 18.99
C PHE A 50 -6.84 -14.56 17.88
N PHE A 51 -7.93 -13.81 18.06
CA PHE A 51 -8.32 -12.59 17.35
C PHE A 51 -8.26 -12.65 15.81
N SER A 52 -9.23 -13.29 15.18
CA SER A 52 -9.59 -12.92 13.80
C SER A 52 -10.23 -11.53 13.84
N LEU A 53 -9.42 -10.51 13.55
CA LEU A 53 -9.91 -9.15 13.37
C LEU A 53 -10.61 -9.12 12.00
N PHE A 54 -11.93 -9.14 11.98
CA PHE A 54 -12.76 -8.85 10.81
C PHE A 54 -12.65 -9.83 9.62
N GLY A 55 -13.01 -11.11 9.81
CA GLY A 55 -13.27 -12.01 8.67
C GLY A 55 -12.04 -12.72 8.11
N GLY A 56 -11.15 -13.17 8.99
CA GLY A 56 -9.97 -13.97 8.62
C GLY A 56 -8.70 -13.17 8.37
N TYR A 57 -8.73 -11.84 8.51
CA TYR A 57 -7.53 -11.02 8.37
C TYR A 57 -6.67 -11.08 9.63
N GLN A 58 -5.35 -11.20 9.46
CA GLN A 58 -4.40 -11.41 10.57
C GLN A 58 -3.34 -10.31 10.70
N SER A 59 -3.39 -9.29 9.84
CA SER A 59 -2.40 -8.19 9.78
C SER A 59 -1.02 -8.64 9.26
N PRO A 60 -0.25 -7.72 8.64
CA PRO A 60 1.06 -8.03 8.08
C PRO A 60 2.09 -8.45 9.16
N MET A 61 1.85 -8.10 10.43
CA MET A 61 2.72 -8.51 11.53
C MET A 61 2.67 -10.02 11.77
N ARG A 62 1.51 -10.66 11.59
CA ARG A 62 1.41 -12.11 11.68
C ARG A 62 2.18 -12.80 10.56
N CYS A 63 2.10 -12.25 9.34
CA CYS A 63 2.88 -12.74 8.21
C CYS A 63 4.39 -12.62 8.47
N ARG A 64 4.84 -11.51 9.07
CA ARG A 64 6.25 -11.24 9.40
C ARG A 64 6.89 -12.33 10.26
N GLU A 65 6.13 -12.96 11.16
CA GLU A 65 6.66 -13.99 12.07
C GLU A 65 7.27 -15.17 11.32
N CYS A 66 6.75 -15.51 10.13
CA CYS A 66 7.28 -16.58 9.27
C CYS A 66 7.89 -16.07 7.95
N HIS A 67 7.49 -14.89 7.48
CA HIS A 67 7.95 -14.26 6.24
C HIS A 67 8.68 -12.92 6.48
N PRO A 68 9.76 -12.90 7.28
CA PRO A 68 10.42 -11.65 7.64
C PRO A 68 11.04 -10.94 6.43
N GLN A 69 11.61 -11.70 5.48
CA GLN A 69 12.24 -11.12 4.29
C GLN A 69 11.22 -10.43 3.37
N GLN A 70 10.06 -11.07 3.17
CA GLN A 70 8.98 -10.50 2.37
C GLN A 70 8.38 -9.27 3.06
N PHE A 71 8.20 -9.33 4.38
CA PHE A 71 7.74 -8.20 5.17
C PHE A 71 8.72 -7.01 5.08
N ASP A 72 10.02 -7.25 5.23
CA ASP A 72 11.05 -6.20 5.15
C ASP A 72 11.12 -5.58 3.76
N ALA A 73 10.93 -6.37 2.69
CA ALA A 73 10.84 -5.87 1.32
C ALA A 73 9.57 -5.03 1.09
N TRP A 74 8.46 -5.39 1.72
CA TRP A 74 7.15 -4.74 1.56
C TRP A 74 6.97 -3.48 2.40
N THR A 75 7.43 -3.45 3.65
CA THR A 75 7.04 -2.42 4.63
C THR A 75 7.41 -0.97 4.20
N GLY A 76 8.43 -0.80 3.37
CA GLY A 76 8.89 0.51 2.88
C GLY A 76 8.29 0.95 1.54
N THR A 77 7.34 0.20 1.01
CA THR A 77 6.84 0.38 -0.36
C THR A 77 5.61 1.29 -0.43
N THR A 78 5.24 1.72 -1.64
CA THR A 78 4.03 2.56 -1.85
C THR A 78 2.76 1.83 -1.43
N HIS A 79 2.57 0.54 -1.78
CA HIS A 79 1.41 -0.23 -1.30
C HIS A 79 1.31 -0.28 0.23
N ALA A 80 2.41 -0.59 0.94
CA ALA A 80 2.40 -0.60 2.40
C ALA A 80 2.01 0.77 2.98
N ASN A 81 2.45 1.84 2.32
CA ASN A 81 2.24 3.21 2.73
C ASN A 81 1.04 3.90 2.05
N ALA A 82 0.21 3.17 1.30
CA ALA A 82 -0.79 3.75 0.40
C ALA A 82 -1.84 4.60 1.15
N SER A 83 -2.23 4.18 2.36
CA SER A 83 -3.10 4.97 3.23
C SER A 83 -2.38 6.08 3.98
N PHE A 84 -1.05 6.06 4.08
CA PHE A 84 -0.31 6.93 4.98
C PHE A 84 0.39 8.09 4.27
N ASP A 85 0.31 8.13 2.93
CA ASP A 85 0.84 9.23 2.14
C ASP A 85 0.15 10.56 2.54
N PRO A 86 0.92 11.62 2.88
CA PRO A 86 0.34 12.89 3.31
C PRO A 86 -0.51 13.58 2.25
N ILE A 87 -0.14 13.44 0.97
CA ILE A 87 -0.90 14.02 -0.15
C ILE A 87 -2.22 13.27 -0.23
N PHE A 88 -2.20 11.94 -0.23
CA PHE A 88 -3.41 11.12 -0.20
C PHE A 88 -4.35 11.52 0.94
N GLN A 89 -3.84 11.73 2.15
CA GLN A 89 -4.66 12.14 3.30
C GLN A 89 -5.38 13.48 3.10
N VAL A 90 -4.76 14.44 2.43
CA VAL A 90 -5.40 15.72 2.07
C VAL A 90 -6.55 15.49 1.10
N TYR A 91 -6.34 14.69 0.05
CA TYR A 91 -7.40 14.41 -0.93
C TYR A 91 -8.53 13.57 -0.34
N LEU A 92 -8.22 12.59 0.51
CA LEU A 92 -9.23 11.77 1.18
C LEU A 92 -10.19 12.61 2.05
N GLN A 93 -9.67 13.64 2.73
CA GLN A 93 -10.48 14.56 3.54
C GLN A 93 -11.40 15.45 2.70
N GLN A 94 -11.05 15.69 1.44
CA GLN A 94 -11.81 16.53 0.51
C GLN A 94 -12.71 15.70 -0.41
N ALA A 95 -12.56 14.38 -0.43
CA ALA A 95 -13.29 13.49 -1.32
C ALA A 95 -14.78 13.45 -0.95
N GLU A 96 -15.65 13.70 -1.94
CA GLU A 96 -17.09 13.51 -1.80
C GLU A 96 -17.44 12.03 -1.60
N GLN A 97 -16.63 11.14 -2.18
CA GLN A 97 -16.80 9.68 -2.12
C GLN A 97 -15.52 9.01 -1.61
N PRO A 98 -15.22 9.10 -0.29
CA PRO A 98 -13.99 8.53 0.29
C PRO A 98 -13.88 7.02 0.06
N GLY A 99 -15.01 6.33 -0.09
CA GLY A 99 -15.05 4.90 -0.38
C GLY A 99 -14.36 4.49 -1.69
N GLU A 100 -14.37 5.35 -2.71
CA GLU A 100 -13.66 5.06 -3.97
C GLU A 100 -12.15 5.02 -3.74
N CYS A 101 -11.62 5.95 -2.93
CA CYS A 101 -10.22 5.98 -2.52
C CYS A 101 -9.87 4.77 -1.65
N LEU A 102 -10.69 4.48 -0.63
CA LEU A 102 -10.45 3.41 0.34
C LEU A 102 -10.50 2.02 -0.32
N SER A 103 -11.26 1.85 -1.40
CA SER A 103 -11.30 0.60 -2.17
C SER A 103 -9.94 0.14 -2.71
N CYS A 104 -9.01 1.09 -2.89
CA CYS A 104 -7.68 0.83 -3.44
C CYS A 104 -6.55 1.08 -2.44
N HIS A 105 -6.74 2.00 -1.49
CA HIS A 105 -5.68 2.41 -0.57
C HIS A 105 -5.68 1.65 0.76
N THR A 106 -6.64 0.74 0.97
CA THR A 106 -6.78 -0.06 2.19
C THR A 106 -6.86 -1.55 1.86
N THR A 107 -6.89 -2.40 2.89
CA THR A 107 -7.09 -3.84 2.76
C THR A 107 -8.41 -4.25 3.37
N GLY A 108 -9.16 -5.08 2.63
CA GLY A 108 -10.45 -5.60 3.07
C GLY A 108 -11.55 -4.55 3.09
N TYR A 109 -11.53 -3.58 2.15
CA TYR A 109 -12.60 -2.60 2.00
C TYR A 109 -13.90 -3.28 1.56
N ASP A 110 -14.98 -3.02 2.29
CA ASP A 110 -16.33 -3.49 2.00
C ASP A 110 -17.18 -2.32 1.52
N THR A 111 -17.59 -2.37 0.25
CA THR A 111 -18.42 -1.34 -0.40
C THR A 111 -19.81 -1.19 0.22
N THR A 112 -20.30 -2.21 0.92
CA THR A 112 -21.63 -2.21 1.56
C THR A 112 -21.62 -1.43 2.86
N THR A 113 -20.56 -1.62 3.65
CA THR A 113 -20.43 -1.02 4.99
C THR A 113 -19.58 0.25 4.99
N GLY A 114 -18.81 0.47 3.93
CA GLY A 114 -17.85 1.57 3.83
C GLY A 114 -16.66 1.42 4.78
N GLN A 115 -16.45 0.24 5.34
CA GLN A 115 -15.36 -0.05 6.29
C GLN A 115 -14.23 -0.81 5.60
N PHE A 116 -13.02 -0.70 6.14
CA PHE A 116 -11.88 -1.53 5.77
C PHE A 116 -11.30 -2.22 7.00
N VAL A 117 -10.49 -3.25 6.78
CA VAL A 117 -9.90 -4.04 7.87
C VAL A 117 -8.54 -3.51 8.28
N LEU A 118 -7.68 -3.17 7.32
CA LEU A 118 -6.35 -2.63 7.56
C LEU A 118 -6.09 -1.39 6.71
N ALA A 119 -5.46 -0.38 7.30
CA ALA A 119 -4.92 0.75 6.54
C ALA A 119 -3.72 0.28 5.71
N GLY A 120 -3.59 0.82 4.50
CA GLY A 120 -2.60 0.43 3.50
C GLY A 120 -2.97 -0.84 2.74
N VAL A 121 -2.24 -1.11 1.66
CA VAL A 121 -2.34 -2.34 0.88
C VAL A 121 -1.38 -3.37 1.48
N SER A 122 -1.94 -4.24 2.32
CA SER A 122 -1.27 -5.27 3.11
C SER A 122 -1.13 -6.59 2.33
N CYS A 123 -0.46 -7.58 2.93
CA CYS A 123 -0.29 -8.92 2.37
C CYS A 123 -1.61 -9.51 1.86
N GLU A 124 -2.66 -9.35 2.66
CA GLU A 124 -3.98 -9.95 2.44
C GLU A 124 -4.79 -9.23 1.33
N ALA A 125 -4.35 -8.07 0.86
CA ALA A 125 -4.93 -7.42 -0.32
C ALA A 125 -4.65 -8.21 -1.60
N CYS A 126 -3.51 -8.91 -1.66
CA CYS A 126 -3.14 -9.74 -2.81
C CYS A 126 -3.32 -11.24 -2.55
N HIS A 127 -3.00 -11.71 -1.34
CA HIS A 127 -3.07 -13.12 -0.96
C HIS A 127 -4.47 -13.54 -0.47
N GLY A 128 -5.37 -12.58 -0.25
CA GLY A 128 -6.66 -12.78 0.42
C GLY A 128 -6.50 -12.97 1.94
N PRO A 129 -7.62 -13.14 2.66
CA PRO A 129 -7.61 -13.40 4.10
C PRO A 129 -6.81 -14.66 4.45
N TYR A 130 -6.20 -14.66 5.63
CA TYR A 130 -5.44 -15.81 6.14
C TYR A 130 -6.24 -17.11 6.09
N ARG A 131 -5.58 -18.19 5.66
CA ARG A 131 -6.16 -19.54 5.60
C ARG A 131 -5.49 -20.42 6.65
N SER A 132 -6.27 -21.06 7.52
CA SER A 132 -5.76 -21.96 8.56
C SER A 132 -4.97 -23.16 8.02
N ALA A 133 -5.21 -23.55 6.77
CA ALA A 133 -4.45 -24.59 6.08
C ALA A 133 -3.02 -24.17 5.70
N HIS A 134 -2.67 -22.87 5.76
CA HIS A 134 -1.31 -22.38 5.59
C HIS A 134 -0.45 -22.76 6.82
N PRO A 135 0.77 -23.30 6.66
CA PRO A 135 1.58 -23.36 5.43
C PRO A 135 1.41 -24.60 4.53
N ASN A 136 0.63 -25.61 4.94
CA ASN A 136 0.42 -26.81 4.13
C ASN A 136 -0.26 -26.51 2.79
N GLN A 137 -1.00 -25.41 2.71
CA GLN A 137 -1.48 -24.80 1.47
C GLN A 137 -0.90 -23.40 1.33
N THR A 138 -0.04 -23.20 0.34
CA THR A 138 0.56 -21.89 0.05
C THR A 138 -0.54 -20.89 -0.29
N MET A 139 -0.44 -19.70 0.30
CA MET A 139 -1.29 -18.58 -0.08
C MET A 139 -0.75 -17.97 -1.37
N MET A 140 -1.25 -18.42 -2.52
CA MET A 140 -0.88 -17.89 -3.83
C MET A 140 -1.74 -16.67 -4.16
N ILE A 141 -1.13 -15.67 -4.81
CA ILE A 141 -1.88 -14.57 -5.44
C ILE A 141 -2.56 -15.07 -6.72
N ALA A 142 -3.63 -14.40 -7.14
CA ALA A 142 -4.23 -14.64 -8.45
C ALA A 142 -3.21 -14.30 -9.56
N GLY A 143 -3.10 -15.17 -10.56
CA GLY A 143 -2.12 -15.06 -11.63
C GLY A 143 -2.58 -14.27 -12.86
N ASP A 144 -3.82 -13.78 -12.85
CA ASP A 144 -4.39 -12.96 -13.91
C ASP A 144 -4.23 -11.45 -13.62
N GLU A 145 -4.47 -10.63 -14.63
CA GLU A 145 -4.26 -9.18 -14.56
C GLU A 145 -5.31 -8.44 -13.71
N THR A 146 -6.43 -9.10 -13.38
CA THR A 146 -7.54 -8.46 -12.67
C THR A 146 -7.19 -8.15 -11.22
N LEU A 147 -6.30 -8.93 -10.60
CA LEU A 147 -5.81 -8.68 -9.25
C LEU A 147 -5.22 -7.27 -9.11
N CYS A 148 -4.30 -6.92 -10.02
CA CYS A 148 -3.65 -5.61 -10.03
C CYS A 148 -4.62 -4.54 -10.54
N GLY A 149 -5.40 -4.88 -11.57
CA GLY A 149 -6.30 -3.96 -12.25
C GLY A 149 -7.57 -3.59 -11.49
N ALA A 150 -7.86 -4.24 -10.35
CA ALA A 150 -8.91 -3.80 -9.42
C ALA A 150 -8.68 -2.35 -8.97
N CYS A 151 -7.41 -1.98 -8.78
CA CYS A 151 -6.97 -0.64 -8.40
C CYS A 151 -6.28 0.09 -9.56
N HIS A 152 -5.37 -0.57 -10.28
CA HIS A 152 -4.62 0.02 -11.39
C HIS A 152 -5.41 -0.01 -12.70
N ARG A 153 -6.56 0.67 -12.73
CA ARG A 153 -7.54 0.58 -13.83
C ARG A 153 -7.03 1.13 -15.16
N SER A 154 -6.39 2.30 -15.16
CA SER A 154 -5.78 2.87 -16.38
C SER A 154 -4.67 1.98 -16.92
N THR A 155 -3.78 1.49 -16.05
CA THR A 155 -2.73 0.54 -16.42
C THR A 155 -3.31 -0.75 -16.99
N LEU A 156 -4.37 -1.29 -16.40
CA LEU A 156 -5.04 -2.48 -16.91
C LEU A 156 -5.64 -2.24 -18.30
N ALA A 157 -6.27 -1.08 -18.51
CA ALA A 157 -6.81 -0.70 -19.81
C ALA A 157 -5.72 -0.62 -20.89
N GLU A 158 -4.58 0.01 -20.57
CA GLU A 158 -3.39 0.05 -21.44
C GLU A 158 -2.83 -1.35 -21.71
N TRP A 159 -2.72 -2.18 -20.67
CA TRP A 159 -2.15 -3.52 -20.77
C TRP A 159 -2.97 -4.43 -21.70
N ARG A 160 -4.29 -4.39 -21.59
CA ARG A 160 -5.20 -5.23 -22.39
C ARG A 160 -5.13 -4.97 -23.88
N ILE A 161 -4.80 -3.74 -24.29
CA ILE A 161 -4.61 -3.42 -25.71
C ILE A 161 -3.18 -3.71 -26.21
N SER A 162 -2.23 -3.93 -25.30
CA SER A 162 -0.86 -4.27 -25.66
C SER A 162 -0.74 -5.69 -26.22
N ARG A 163 0.31 -5.93 -27.02
CA ARG A 163 0.61 -7.29 -27.47
C ARG A 163 0.95 -8.24 -26.31
N HIS A 164 1.57 -7.74 -25.24
CA HIS A 164 1.89 -8.55 -24.06
C HIS A 164 0.63 -9.06 -23.37
N GLY A 165 -0.37 -8.19 -23.18
CA GLY A 165 -1.68 -8.58 -22.65
C GLY A 165 -2.41 -9.58 -23.54
N GLN A 166 -2.37 -9.38 -24.86
CA GLN A 166 -3.02 -10.28 -25.83
C GLN A 166 -2.42 -11.70 -25.86
N VAL A 167 -1.16 -11.87 -25.50
CA VAL A 167 -0.50 -13.19 -25.43
C VAL A 167 -0.41 -13.76 -24.02
N GLY A 168 -1.11 -13.15 -23.05
CA GLY A 168 -1.25 -13.68 -21.70
C GLY A 168 -0.02 -13.50 -20.81
N VAL A 169 0.84 -12.52 -21.08
CA VAL A 169 1.86 -12.11 -20.10
C VAL A 169 1.13 -11.48 -18.91
N ASN A 170 1.51 -11.86 -17.69
CA ASN A 170 0.95 -11.33 -16.46
C ASN A 170 1.90 -10.29 -15.82
N CYS A 171 1.34 -9.45 -14.95
CA CYS A 171 2.08 -8.33 -14.34
C CYS A 171 3.31 -8.81 -13.56
N ILE A 172 3.19 -9.95 -12.87
CA ILE A 172 4.24 -10.47 -11.98
C ILE A 172 5.37 -11.18 -12.73
N GLN A 173 5.29 -11.33 -14.06
CA GLN A 173 6.44 -11.76 -14.87
C GLN A 173 7.48 -10.64 -15.00
N CYS A 174 7.06 -9.37 -14.88
CA CYS A 174 7.95 -8.22 -14.91
C CYS A 174 8.09 -7.54 -13.54
N HIS A 175 7.07 -7.60 -12.68
CA HIS A 175 7.07 -6.96 -11.35
C HIS A 175 7.33 -7.96 -10.22
N GLU A 176 8.15 -7.53 -9.25
CA GLU A 176 8.28 -8.16 -7.94
C GLU A 176 7.35 -7.47 -6.95
N VAL A 177 6.31 -8.19 -6.53
CA VAL A 177 5.19 -7.63 -5.76
C VAL A 177 5.53 -7.34 -4.30
N HIS A 178 6.53 -8.01 -3.73
CA HIS A 178 6.95 -7.73 -2.36
C HIS A 178 7.69 -6.41 -2.27
N SER A 179 8.64 -6.16 -3.19
CA SER A 179 9.46 -4.94 -3.15
C SER A 179 8.91 -3.78 -3.99
N GLN A 180 7.85 -4.01 -4.77
CA GLN A 180 7.36 -3.08 -5.82
C GLN A 180 8.44 -2.63 -6.80
N LYS A 181 9.45 -3.47 -7.01
CA LYS A 181 10.48 -3.24 -8.03
C LYS A 181 10.13 -4.06 -9.25
N THR A 182 10.71 -3.72 -10.39
CA THR A 182 10.76 -4.66 -11.50
C THR A 182 11.68 -5.82 -11.14
N ARG A 183 11.40 -7.02 -11.63
CA ARG A 183 12.25 -8.23 -11.46
C ARG A 183 13.64 -8.05 -12.05
N ALA A 184 13.81 -7.08 -12.91
CA ALA A 184 15.10 -6.56 -13.30
C ALA A 184 15.53 -5.55 -12.21
N ALA A 185 16.57 -5.89 -11.44
CA ALA A 185 17.13 -5.05 -10.36
C ALA A 185 17.52 -3.63 -10.83
N VAL A 186 17.71 -3.50 -12.14
CA VAL A 186 17.69 -2.32 -13.00
C VAL A 186 16.92 -2.81 -14.23
N ALA A 187 16.05 -2.02 -14.87
CA ALA A 187 15.37 -2.41 -16.11
C ALA A 187 16.35 -2.60 -17.29
N THR A 188 17.27 -3.56 -17.14
CA THR A 188 18.20 -3.97 -18.18
C THR A 188 17.41 -4.66 -19.28
N ASN A 189 17.94 -4.56 -20.49
CA ASN A 189 17.40 -5.24 -21.66
C ASN A 189 17.32 -6.77 -21.51
N ALA A 190 17.98 -7.35 -20.49
CA ALA A 190 18.00 -8.79 -20.24
C ALA A 190 16.60 -9.37 -19.92
N LEU A 191 15.74 -8.65 -19.17
CA LEU A 191 14.39 -9.13 -18.90
C LEU A 191 13.58 -9.24 -20.20
N CYS A 192 13.67 -8.22 -21.05
CA CYS A 192 13.01 -8.19 -22.35
C CYS A 192 13.57 -9.27 -23.29
N ALA A 193 14.89 -9.42 -23.33
CA ALA A 193 15.61 -10.38 -24.17
C ALA A 193 15.30 -11.84 -23.83
N GLY A 194 14.80 -12.13 -22.61
CA GLY A 194 14.34 -13.47 -22.23
C GLY A 194 13.24 -14.03 -23.15
N CYS A 195 12.43 -13.16 -23.76
CA CYS A 195 11.43 -13.52 -24.77
C CYS A 195 11.73 -12.90 -26.14
N HIS A 196 12.34 -11.72 -26.19
CA HIS A 196 12.65 -10.97 -27.41
C HIS A 196 14.07 -11.21 -27.92
N VAL A 197 14.42 -12.49 -28.14
CA VAL A 197 15.78 -12.92 -28.49
C VAL A 197 16.33 -12.31 -29.79
N ASP A 198 15.45 -11.98 -30.75
CA ASP A 198 15.85 -11.49 -32.08
C ASP A 198 15.63 -9.98 -32.27
N ARG A 199 15.20 -9.25 -31.23
CA ARG A 199 14.82 -7.82 -31.33
C ARG A 199 16.00 -6.85 -31.16
N THR A 200 17.21 -7.35 -30.94
CA THR A 200 18.39 -6.50 -30.69
C THR A 200 19.31 -6.36 -31.90
N GLY A 201 19.01 -7.06 -32.99
CA GLY A 201 19.90 -7.15 -34.16
C GLY A 201 19.65 -6.13 -35.27
N ASP A 202 18.52 -5.43 -35.26
CA ASP A 202 18.26 -4.38 -36.25
C ASP A 202 19.02 -3.09 -35.94
N GLU A 203 19.19 -2.26 -36.96
CA GLU A 203 20.01 -1.04 -36.92
C GLU A 203 19.59 -0.08 -35.80
N ILE A 204 18.28 0.11 -35.59
CA ILE A 204 17.76 1.04 -34.59
C ILE A 204 18.08 0.51 -33.18
N HIS A 205 17.71 -0.74 -32.88
CA HIS A 205 17.96 -1.29 -31.55
C HIS A 205 19.46 -1.42 -31.28
N ALA A 206 20.26 -1.91 -32.22
CA ALA A 206 21.70 -2.07 -32.04
C ALA A 206 22.40 -0.74 -31.70
N ALA A 207 22.06 0.34 -32.40
CA ALA A 207 22.62 1.67 -32.14
C ALA A 207 22.25 2.20 -30.75
N HIS A 208 20.98 2.05 -30.34
CA HIS A 208 20.51 2.52 -29.03
C HIS A 208 21.08 1.69 -27.87
N LEU A 209 21.16 0.36 -28.04
CA LEU A 209 21.78 -0.54 -27.07
C LEU A 209 23.28 -0.22 -26.88
N ALA A 210 24.00 0.09 -27.96
CA ALA A 210 25.40 0.52 -27.89
C ALA A 210 25.58 1.87 -27.16
N ALA A 211 24.54 2.70 -27.13
CA ALA A 211 24.47 3.94 -26.37
C ALA A 211 23.87 3.78 -24.96
N ASP A 212 23.68 2.54 -24.47
CA ASP A 212 23.09 2.20 -23.17
C ASP A 212 21.64 2.68 -22.97
N VAL A 213 20.89 2.85 -24.06
CA VAL A 213 19.45 3.11 -24.02
C VAL A 213 18.72 1.79 -23.75
N GLN A 214 17.81 1.80 -22.76
CA GLN A 214 17.05 0.63 -22.34
C GLN A 214 15.75 0.50 -23.13
N CYS A 215 15.23 -0.73 -23.28
CA CYS A 215 13.98 -0.99 -23.98
C CYS A 215 12.82 -0.14 -23.43
N VAL A 216 12.77 0.02 -22.11
CA VAL A 216 11.69 0.75 -21.42
C VAL A 216 11.74 2.26 -21.65
N ASP A 217 12.88 2.81 -22.04
CA ASP A 217 13.01 4.24 -22.36
C ASP A 217 12.15 4.61 -23.57
N CYS A 218 11.94 3.64 -24.47
CA CYS A 218 11.07 3.77 -25.63
C CYS A 218 9.73 3.03 -25.47
N HIS A 219 9.79 1.74 -25.12
CA HIS A 219 8.64 0.83 -25.10
C HIS A 219 7.82 0.89 -23.82
N ARG A 220 8.25 1.58 -22.75
CA ARG A 220 7.42 1.83 -21.57
C ARG A 220 7.52 3.33 -21.26
N SER A 221 7.17 4.13 -22.25
CA SER A 221 7.12 5.59 -22.11
C SER A 221 5.70 6.01 -21.72
N ALA A 222 5.58 6.67 -20.57
CA ALA A 222 4.37 7.41 -20.26
C ALA A 222 4.40 8.71 -21.10
N PRO A 223 3.37 9.02 -21.90
CA PRO A 223 3.30 10.29 -22.62
C PRO A 223 3.15 11.43 -21.61
N GLY A 224 4.27 12.08 -21.29
CA GLY A 224 4.31 13.21 -20.35
C GLY A 224 3.98 12.82 -18.90
N ARG A 225 4.29 13.72 -17.96
CA ARG A 225 3.74 13.60 -16.60
C ARG A 225 2.22 13.66 -16.74
N SER A 226 1.52 12.58 -16.40
CA SER A 226 0.14 12.71 -15.95
C SER A 226 0.11 13.86 -14.94
N ASP A 227 -0.83 14.79 -15.08
CA ASP A 227 -0.99 15.87 -14.10
C ASP A 227 -1.21 15.27 -12.69
N ALA A 228 -0.96 16.08 -11.66
CA ALA A 228 -1.03 15.60 -10.29
C ALA A 228 -2.43 15.05 -9.97
N GLU A 229 -3.44 15.64 -10.59
CA GLU A 229 -4.84 15.22 -10.54
C GLU A 229 -5.05 13.81 -11.08
N SER A 230 -4.49 13.47 -12.24
CA SER A 230 -4.55 12.13 -12.82
C SER A 230 -3.77 11.12 -11.98
N ALA A 231 -2.64 11.51 -11.39
CA ALA A 231 -1.86 10.65 -10.50
C ALA A 231 -2.63 10.29 -9.23
N VAL A 232 -3.27 11.27 -8.59
CA VAL A 232 -4.01 11.07 -7.34
C VAL A 232 -5.36 10.40 -7.55
N SER A 233 -6.02 10.64 -8.68
CA SER A 233 -7.30 9.98 -9.03
C SER A 233 -7.14 8.56 -9.58
N GLY A 234 -5.92 8.04 -9.68
CA GLY A 234 -5.63 6.72 -10.25
C GLY A 234 -5.86 6.63 -11.76
N GLN A 235 -5.93 7.77 -12.44
CA GLN A 235 -6.18 7.89 -13.88
C GLN A 235 -4.92 8.10 -14.71
N ALA A 236 -3.76 8.24 -14.07
CA ALA A 236 -2.48 8.46 -14.73
C ALA A 236 -2.22 7.47 -15.86
N VAL A 237 -1.76 8.00 -17.00
CA VAL A 237 -1.25 7.20 -18.11
C VAL A 237 0.09 6.61 -17.70
N THR A 238 0.24 5.29 -17.85
CA THR A 238 1.39 4.56 -17.30
C THR A 238 2.33 3.97 -18.35
N GLY A 239 1.96 4.05 -19.63
CA GLY A 239 2.78 3.58 -20.75
C GLY A 239 2.79 2.05 -20.92
N HIS A 240 1.81 1.32 -20.37
CA HIS A 240 1.74 -0.15 -20.43
C HIS A 240 1.05 -0.68 -21.68
N SER A 241 0.84 0.15 -22.70
CA SER A 241 0.44 -0.28 -24.05
C SER A 241 1.63 -0.77 -24.89
N PHE A 242 2.85 -0.41 -24.48
CA PHE A 242 4.12 -0.66 -25.16
C PHE A 242 4.26 -0.06 -26.57
N THR A 243 3.42 0.93 -26.88
CA THR A 243 3.45 1.65 -28.16
C THR A 243 4.50 2.77 -28.11
N VAL A 244 5.45 2.74 -29.05
CA VAL A 244 6.43 3.81 -29.23
C VAL A 244 5.81 4.95 -30.03
N GLN A 245 5.81 6.15 -29.45
CA GLN A 245 5.33 7.37 -30.12
C GLN A 245 6.50 8.13 -30.73
N LEU A 246 6.29 8.74 -31.90
CA LEU A 246 7.35 9.50 -32.59
C LEU A 246 7.85 10.70 -31.77
N SER A 247 6.98 11.32 -30.97
CA SER A 247 7.32 12.44 -30.08
C SER A 247 8.41 12.08 -29.06
N LEU A 248 8.52 10.80 -28.71
CA LEU A 248 9.52 10.33 -27.76
C LEU A 248 10.94 10.44 -28.32
N CYS A 249 11.11 10.15 -29.62
CA CYS A 249 12.38 10.27 -30.32
C CYS A 249 12.94 11.70 -30.20
N SER A 250 12.07 12.70 -30.30
CA SER A 250 12.43 14.12 -30.21
C SER A 250 12.95 14.55 -28.83
N THR A 251 12.79 13.72 -27.79
CA THR A 251 13.36 13.97 -26.46
C THR A 251 14.89 13.90 -26.48
N CYS A 252 15.47 13.09 -27.38
CA CYS A 252 16.91 12.92 -27.53
C CYS A 252 17.41 13.35 -28.92
N HIS A 253 16.54 13.35 -29.94
CA HIS A 253 16.81 13.80 -31.30
C HIS A 253 16.01 15.08 -31.62
N PRO A 254 16.29 16.22 -30.97
CA PRO A 254 15.54 17.44 -31.21
C PRO A 254 15.72 17.91 -32.67
N PRO A 255 14.68 18.46 -33.30
CA PRO A 255 14.82 19.05 -34.63
C PRO A 255 15.84 20.21 -34.58
N PRO A 256 16.49 20.54 -35.71
CA PRO A 256 17.37 21.70 -35.79
C PRO A 256 16.64 22.97 -35.33
N ILE A 257 17.31 23.80 -34.53
CA ILE A 257 16.76 25.04 -33.94
C ILE A 257 16.16 25.98 -35.01
N SER A 258 16.61 25.88 -36.26
CA SER A 258 16.14 26.70 -37.39
C SER A 258 14.69 26.41 -37.86
N LEU A 259 13.96 25.50 -37.21
CA LEU A 259 12.57 25.13 -37.56
C LEU A 259 11.58 25.37 -36.40
N LEU A 260 11.97 26.08 -35.34
CA LEU A 260 11.13 26.33 -34.17
C LEU A 260 10.54 27.75 -34.11
N ASP A 261 10.84 28.59 -35.10
CA ASP A 261 10.49 30.03 -35.11
C ASP A 261 9.42 30.43 -36.16
N ASP A 262 8.72 29.47 -36.78
CA ASP A 262 7.61 29.73 -37.73
C ASP A 262 6.23 29.31 -37.18
#